data_AF-A0A3C1VHN1-F1
#
_entry.id   AF-A0A3C1VHN1-F1
#
_cell.length_a   1.000
_cell.length_b   1.000
_cell.length_c   1.000
_cell.angle_alpha   90.00
_cell.angle_beta   90.00
_cell.angle_gamma   90.00
#
_symmetry.space_group_name_H-M   'P 1'
#
loop_
_entity.id
_entity.type
_entity.pdbx_description
1 polymer ?
#
loop_
_entity_poly.entity_id
_entity_poly.type
_entity_poly.pdbx_seq_one_letter_code
_entity_poly.pdbx_strand_id
1 'polypeptide(L)'
;MPLYHLALGKKGCNPCGQISCEFSVMSYHILHLLSHNLKVRIKLDQLHITDLDSGTDKSVPLADVAVIVCAARDTEFSSSSLRRMAELNVLLLICNEKFEPCAITLPYYRATNTELLRRQIEWTPEWKTAMWRQIITAKVRNQAANLAHLKRAHTLLTTIAERCEQGSTRASRVLFDA
;
A
#
# COMPACT_ATOMS: atom_id res chain seq x y z
N MET A 1 -17.62 19.86 -1.49
CA MET A 1 -17.12 21.08 -0.84
C MET A 1 -17.76 21.18 0.53
N PRO A 2 -17.00 20.89 1.59
CA PRO A 2 -16.98 21.81 2.71
C PRO A 2 -15.56 22.18 3.13
N LEU A 3 -15.40 23.47 3.44
CA LEU A 3 -14.24 24.07 4.08
C LEU A 3 -14.09 23.51 5.50
N TYR A 4 -12.87 23.14 5.90
CA TYR A 4 -12.52 22.99 7.31
C TYR A 4 -11.52 24.08 7.71
N HIS A 5 -12.00 24.95 8.59
CA HIS A 5 -11.28 26.03 9.23
C HIS A 5 -10.30 25.45 10.27
N LEU A 6 -9.02 25.81 10.14
CA LEU A 6 -7.95 25.40 11.03
C LEU A 6 -8.08 26.12 12.39
N ALA A 7 -8.01 25.38 13.50
CA ALA A 7 -7.77 25.93 14.83
C ALA A 7 -6.52 25.24 15.41
N LEU A 8 -5.39 25.94 15.40
CA LEU A 8 -4.13 25.50 16.00
C LEU A 8 -4.09 25.95 17.47
N GLY A 9 -4.26 25.01 18.40
CA GLY A 9 -4.04 25.20 19.83
C GLY A 9 -2.65 24.69 20.25
N LYS A 10 -1.93 25.48 21.06
CA LYS A 10 -0.57 25.21 21.56
C LYS A 10 -0.50 24.06 22.59
N LYS A 11 0.68 23.46 22.64
CA LYS A 11 1.16 22.31 23.43
C LYS A 11 0.86 22.38 24.94
N GLY A 12 0.44 21.24 25.50
CA GLY A 12 0.57 20.88 26.91
C GLY A 12 0.84 19.37 27.03
N CYS A 13 1.93 18.98 27.70
CA CYS A 13 2.25 17.59 28.00
C CYS A 13 1.34 17.07 29.13
N ASN A 14 0.69 15.92 28.93
CA ASN A 14 0.05 15.16 30.01
C ASN A 14 0.90 13.93 30.39
N PRO A 15 0.89 13.48 31.66
CA PRO A 15 1.82 12.47 32.19
C PRO A 15 1.38 11.00 31.96
N CYS A 16 0.42 10.76 31.06
CA CYS A 16 -0.12 9.43 30.82
C CYS A 16 0.37 8.96 29.45
N GLY A 17 1.13 7.86 29.39
CA GLY A 17 1.81 7.33 28.20
C GLY A 17 0.89 6.86 27.06
N GLN A 18 0.02 7.74 26.56
CA GLN A 18 -0.64 7.59 25.28
C GLN A 18 0.34 7.97 24.19
N ILE A 19 0.66 7.00 23.33
CA ILE A 19 1.27 7.26 22.03
C ILE A 19 0.27 8.14 21.27
N SER A 20 0.50 9.44 21.34
CA SER A 20 -0.17 10.42 20.51
C SER A 20 0.46 10.26 19.13
N CYS A 21 -0.06 9.34 18.32
CA CYS A 21 0.22 9.36 16.89
C CYS A 21 -0.43 10.63 16.36
N GLU A 22 0.29 11.74 16.36
CA GLU A 22 0.04 12.84 15.43
C GLU A 22 0.10 12.22 14.04
N PHE A 23 -1.05 11.78 13.53
CA PHE A 23 -1.24 11.48 12.13
C PHE A 23 -1.11 12.80 11.39
N SER A 24 0.13 13.17 11.07
CA SER A 24 0.42 14.10 9.99
C SER A 24 -0.39 13.61 8.79
N VAL A 25 -1.24 14.47 8.23
CA VAL A 25 -2.01 14.15 7.03
C VAL A 25 -1.01 13.97 5.90
N MET A 26 -0.54 12.74 5.70
CA MET A 26 0.35 12.40 4.59
C MET A 26 -0.51 12.29 3.34
N SER A 27 -0.57 13.38 2.58
CA SER A 27 -1.08 13.37 1.21
C SER A 27 -0.07 12.65 0.32
N TYR A 28 -0.30 11.35 0.15
CA TYR A 28 0.52 10.51 -0.71
C TYR A 28 0.12 10.68 -2.18
N HIS A 29 1.06 11.17 -3.00
CA HIS A 29 0.90 11.30 -4.44
C HIS A 29 1.30 10.01 -5.16
N ILE A 30 0.58 9.70 -6.24
CA ILE A 30 0.93 8.66 -7.20
C ILE A 30 1.46 9.37 -8.45
N LEU A 31 2.74 9.14 -8.75
CA LEU A 31 3.38 9.71 -9.93
C LEU A 31 3.34 8.70 -11.07
N HIS A 32 2.83 9.13 -12.22
CA HIS A 32 2.82 8.33 -13.44
C HIS A 32 3.88 8.86 -14.41
N LEU A 33 4.90 8.04 -14.69
CA LEU A 33 5.95 8.33 -15.66
C LEU A 33 5.58 7.68 -16.99
N LEU A 34 5.03 8.50 -17.89
CA LEU A 34 4.51 8.07 -19.20
C LEU A 34 5.38 8.54 -20.38
N SER A 35 6.06 9.67 -20.24
CA SER A 35 6.95 10.22 -21.28
C SER A 35 8.18 9.34 -21.46
N HIS A 36 8.69 9.22 -22.69
CA HIS A 36 9.92 8.50 -22.98
C HIS A 36 11.17 9.29 -22.52
N ASN A 37 12.33 8.62 -22.47
CA ASN A 37 13.63 9.23 -22.17
C ASN A 37 13.67 10.05 -20.87
N LEU A 38 13.13 9.47 -19.79
CA LEU A 38 13.09 10.13 -18.49
C LEU A 38 14.30 9.77 -17.65
N LYS A 39 14.92 10.77 -17.04
CA LYS A 39 16.00 10.58 -16.07
C LYS A 39 15.52 10.95 -14.68
N VAL A 40 15.47 9.94 -13.81
CA VAL A 40 15.06 10.11 -12.42
C VAL A 40 16.29 10.20 -11.53
N ARG A 41 16.39 11.28 -10.76
CA ARG A 41 17.46 11.54 -9.80
C ARG A 41 16.88 12.07 -8.50
N ILE A 42 17.52 11.76 -7.39
CA ILE A 42 17.14 12.31 -6.09
C ILE A 42 18.25 13.25 -5.61
N LYS A 43 17.86 14.47 -5.23
CA LYS A 43 18.74 15.52 -4.70
C LYS A 43 18.03 16.21 -3.54
N LEU A 44 18.66 16.25 -2.37
CA LEU A 44 18.09 16.92 -1.17
C LEU A 44 16.66 16.45 -0.83
N ASP A 45 16.41 15.13 -0.90
CA ASP A 45 15.08 14.51 -0.71
C ASP A 45 13.97 15.02 -1.66
N GLN A 46 14.37 15.65 -2.77
CA GLN A 46 13.50 15.96 -3.90
C GLN A 46 13.75 14.94 -5.00
N LEU A 47 12.66 14.43 -5.57
CA LEU A 47 12.66 13.62 -6.78
C LEU A 47 12.67 14.55 -7.98
N HIS A 48 13.79 14.56 -8.71
CA HIS A 48 13.92 15.26 -9.98
C HIS A 48 13.63 14.29 -11.12
N ILE A 49 12.73 14.70 -12.00
CA ILE A 49 12.33 13.98 -13.20
C ILE A 49 12.66 14.90 -14.36
N THR A 50 13.75 14.58 -15.05
CA THR A 50 14.20 15.33 -16.23
C THR A 50 13.78 14.58 -17.48
N ASP A 51 13.07 15.25 -18.36
CA ASP A 51 12.79 14.79 -19.72
C ASP A 51 13.97 15.18 -20.61
N LEU A 52 14.66 14.19 -21.17
CA LEU A 52 15.84 14.42 -21.99
C LEU A 52 15.51 14.96 -23.39
N ASP A 53 14.29 14.76 -23.87
CA ASP A 53 13.87 15.22 -25.20
C ASP A 53 13.46 16.71 -25.14
N SER A 54 12.70 17.09 -24.12
CA SER A 54 12.24 18.49 -23.96
C SER A 54 13.16 19.36 -23.10
N GLY A 55 14.07 18.74 -22.33
CA GLY A 55 14.90 19.44 -21.33
C GLY A 55 14.12 19.92 -20.10
N THR A 56 12.84 19.52 -19.96
CA THR A 56 12.01 19.93 -18.82
C THR A 56 12.41 19.17 -17.57
N ASP A 57 12.72 19.88 -16.48
CA ASP A 57 12.96 19.29 -15.15
C ASP A 57 11.78 19.58 -14.22
N LYS A 58 11.23 18.53 -13.60
CA LYS A 58 10.18 18.63 -12.59
C LYS A 58 10.67 18.06 -11.28
N SER A 59 10.37 18.74 -10.17
CA SER A 59 10.70 18.26 -8.84
C SER A 59 9.46 18.02 -7.99
N VAL A 60 9.51 16.96 -7.19
CA VAL A 60 8.48 16.63 -6.19
C VAL A 60 9.17 16.20 -4.89
N PRO A 61 8.71 16.64 -3.71
CA PRO A 61 9.23 16.14 -2.44
C PRO A 61 9.01 14.64 -2.32
N LEU A 62 10.08 13.88 -2.06
CA LEU A 62 10.00 12.42 -2.03
C LEU A 62 9.15 11.91 -0.86
N ALA A 63 9.08 12.66 0.24
CA ALA A 63 8.24 12.34 1.40
C ALA A 63 6.74 12.34 1.10
N ASP A 64 6.31 13.07 0.06
CA ASP A 64 4.91 13.18 -0.35
C ASP A 64 4.53 12.16 -1.43
N VAL A 65 5.47 11.32 -1.87
CA VAL A 65 5.24 10.32 -2.93
C VAL A 65 5.05 8.95 -2.29
N ALA A 66 3.92 8.28 -2.55
CA ALA A 66 3.76 6.87 -2.15
C ALA A 66 4.17 5.91 -3.24
N VAL A 67 3.80 6.20 -4.49
CA VAL A 67 3.95 5.26 -5.60
C VAL A 67 4.44 5.99 -6.84
N ILE A 68 5.40 5.40 -7.53
CA ILE A 68 5.85 5.81 -8.86
C ILE A 68 5.54 4.66 -9.81
N VAL A 69 4.66 4.92 -10.78
CA VAL A 69 4.31 3.99 -11.85
C VAL A 69 5.14 4.35 -13.08
N CYS A 70 6.11 3.50 -13.40
CA CYS A 70 7.02 3.64 -14.52
C CYS A 70 6.53 2.80 -15.69
N ALA A 71 5.87 3.44 -16.66
CA ALA A 71 5.44 2.78 -17.89
C ALA A 71 6.23 3.24 -19.14
N ALA A 72 7.10 4.23 -18.97
CA ALA A 72 7.98 4.70 -20.02
C ALA A 72 9.12 3.71 -20.31
N ARG A 73 9.36 3.43 -21.59
CA ARG A 73 10.33 2.42 -22.07
C ARG A 73 11.79 2.72 -21.74
N ASP A 74 12.16 3.99 -21.62
CA ASP A 74 13.55 4.42 -21.43
C ASP A 74 13.67 5.34 -20.21
N THR A 75 13.37 4.78 -19.04
CA THR A 75 13.51 5.51 -17.75
C THR A 75 14.76 5.08 -17.02
N GLU A 76 15.65 6.04 -16.75
CA GLU A 76 16.86 5.80 -15.97
C GLU A 76 16.67 6.13 -14.49
N PHE A 77 16.85 5.13 -13.63
CA PHE A 77 16.97 5.32 -12.18
C PHE A 77 18.42 5.18 -11.74
N SER A 78 18.90 6.09 -10.89
CA SER A 78 20.19 5.88 -10.21
C SER A 78 20.04 4.92 -9.03
N SER A 79 21.11 4.20 -8.69
CA SER A 79 21.17 3.36 -7.49
C SER A 79 20.85 4.15 -6.21
N SER A 80 21.33 5.40 -6.13
CA SER A 80 20.99 6.32 -5.02
C SER A 80 19.50 6.62 -4.94
N SER A 81 18.82 6.73 -6.09
CA SER A 81 17.39 7.00 -6.15
C SER A 81 16.61 5.77 -5.65
N LEU A 82 16.95 4.58 -6.13
CA LEU A 82 16.35 3.32 -5.68
C LEU A 82 16.53 3.10 -4.19
N ARG A 83 17.74 3.36 -3.66
CA ARG A 83 18.03 3.26 -2.23
C ARG A 83 17.14 4.21 -1.42
N ARG A 84 17.09 5.49 -1.80
CA ARG A 84 16.36 6.50 -1.02
C ARG A 84 14.84 6.29 -1.09
N MET A 85 14.32 5.88 -2.24
CA MET A 85 12.93 5.43 -2.38
C MET A 85 12.61 4.27 -1.45
N ALA A 86 13.48 3.25 -1.36
CA ALA A 86 13.29 2.13 -0.46
C ALA A 86 13.31 2.55 1.03
N GLU A 87 14.22 3.45 1.43
CA GLU A 87 14.29 3.99 2.80
C GLU A 87 13.01 4.75 3.20
N LEU A 88 12.41 5.49 2.27
CA LEU A 88 11.15 6.22 2.49
C LEU A 88 9.88 5.39 2.20
N ASN A 89 10.02 4.10 1.90
CA ASN A 89 8.94 3.20 1.51
C ASN A 89 8.14 3.68 0.28
N VAL A 90 8.79 4.36 -0.66
CA VAL A 90 8.20 4.69 -1.96
C VAL A 90 8.17 3.44 -2.83
N LEU A 91 6.99 3.10 -3.33
CA LEU A 91 6.75 1.95 -4.18
C LEU A 91 7.06 2.29 -5.64
N LEU A 92 8.04 1.63 -6.24
CA LEU A 92 8.27 1.69 -7.68
C LEU A 92 7.58 0.49 -8.35
N LEU A 93 6.63 0.79 -9.23
CA LEU A 93 5.93 -0.17 -10.08
C LEU A 93 6.43 0.01 -11.52
N ILE A 94 7.05 -1.03 -12.07
CA ILE A 94 7.54 -1.03 -13.46
C ILE A 94 6.52 -1.75 -14.32
N CYS A 95 6.17 -1.16 -15.46
CA CYS A 95 5.27 -1.74 -16.44
C CYS A 95 6.00 -2.15 -17.71
N ASN A 96 5.46 -3.15 -18.41
CA ASN A 96 5.89 -3.54 -19.74
C ASN A 96 5.31 -2.61 -20.82
N GLU A 97 5.60 -2.89 -22.10
CA GLU A 97 5.11 -2.11 -23.25
C GLU A 97 3.58 -2.08 -23.41
N LYS A 98 2.87 -3.03 -22.77
CA LYS A 98 1.40 -3.10 -22.73
C LYS A 98 0.81 -2.36 -21.53
N PHE A 99 1.62 -1.62 -20.78
CA PHE A 99 1.24 -0.96 -19.54
C PHE A 99 0.81 -1.94 -18.43
N GLU A 100 1.24 -3.20 -18.51
CA GLU A 100 0.98 -4.20 -17.49
C GLU A 100 2.13 -4.20 -16.47
N PRO A 101 1.85 -4.24 -15.16
CA PRO A 101 2.89 -4.27 -14.13
C PRO A 101 3.73 -5.53 -14.26
N CYS A 102 5.04 -5.36 -14.46
CA CYS A 102 6.01 -6.46 -14.59
C CYS A 102 6.91 -6.61 -13.36
N ALA A 103 7.18 -5.53 -12.64
CA ALA A 103 7.99 -5.58 -11.42
C ALA A 103 7.53 -4.56 -10.38
N ILE A 104 7.78 -4.87 -9.12
CA ILE A 104 7.49 -4.02 -7.98
C ILE A 104 8.69 -4.02 -7.03
N THR A 105 9.09 -2.86 -6.52
CA THR A 105 10.16 -2.80 -5.51
C THR A 105 9.60 -3.12 -4.14
N LEU A 106 10.21 -4.09 -3.46
CA LEU A 106 9.88 -4.45 -2.08
C LEU A 106 11.03 -4.01 -1.16
N PRO A 107 10.87 -2.91 -0.39
CA PRO A 107 11.89 -2.47 0.55
C PRO A 107 12.11 -3.51 1.65
N TYR A 108 13.34 -3.96 1.83
CA TYR A 108 13.68 -4.95 2.86
C TYR A 108 13.70 -4.36 4.28
N TYR A 109 13.70 -3.03 4.43
CA TYR A 109 13.82 -2.36 5.73
C TYR A 109 12.69 -2.69 6.72
N ARG A 110 11.50 -3.10 6.24
CA ARG A 110 10.43 -3.59 7.12
C ARG A 110 10.69 -5.01 7.65
N ALA A 111 11.45 -5.83 6.90
CA ALA A 111 11.85 -7.16 7.34
C ALA A 111 12.89 -7.13 8.47
N THR A 112 13.58 -6.00 8.67
CA THR A 112 14.49 -5.80 9.81
C THR A 112 13.78 -5.36 11.10
N ASN A 113 12.46 -5.12 11.09
CA ASN A 113 11.72 -4.95 12.34
C ASN A 113 11.56 -6.31 13.03
N THR A 114 12.54 -6.63 13.87
CA THR A 114 12.66 -7.93 14.55
C THR A 114 11.48 -8.22 15.47
N GLU A 115 10.86 -7.21 16.08
CA GLU A 115 9.71 -7.40 16.96
C GLU A 115 8.46 -7.81 16.18
N LEU A 116 8.14 -7.09 15.10
CA LEU A 116 6.99 -7.43 14.25
C LEU A 116 7.15 -8.81 13.62
N LEU A 117 8.34 -9.11 13.09
CA LEU A 117 8.64 -10.40 12.49
C LEU A 117 8.54 -11.52 13.53
N ARG A 118 9.08 -11.32 14.73
CA ARG A 118 8.98 -12.29 15.83
C ARG A 118 7.53 -12.58 16.20
N ARG A 119 6.70 -11.54 16.38
CA ARG A 119 5.27 -11.70 16.66
C ARG A 119 4.54 -12.44 15.53
N GLN A 120 4.90 -12.20 14.27
CA GLN A 120 4.34 -12.90 13.13
C GLN A 120 4.70 -14.39 13.13
N ILE A 121 5.94 -14.73 13.50
CA ILE A 121 6.40 -16.13 13.63
C ILE A 121 5.65 -16.82 14.78
N GLU A 122 5.39 -16.12 15.89
CA GLU A 122 4.68 -16.62 17.06
C GLU A 122 3.16 -16.80 16.84
N TRP A 123 2.61 -16.45 15.67
CA TRP A 123 1.18 -16.62 15.39
C TRP A 123 0.75 -18.09 15.40
N THR A 124 -0.23 -18.39 16.25
CA THR A 124 -0.81 -19.72 16.33
C THR A 124 -1.65 -20.05 15.09
N PRO A 125 -1.77 -21.34 14.70
CA PRO A 125 -2.62 -21.77 13.59
C PRO A 125 -4.09 -21.34 13.75
N GLU A 126 -4.60 -21.33 14.99
CA GLU A 126 -5.97 -20.89 15.31
C GLU A 126 -6.14 -19.40 15.01
N TRP A 127 -5.14 -18.59 15.38
CA TRP A 127 -5.16 -17.16 15.11
C TRP A 127 -5.11 -16.86 13.60
N LYS A 128 -4.23 -17.54 12.85
CA LYS A 128 -4.16 -17.42 11.39
C LYS A 128 -5.49 -17.79 10.72
N THR A 129 -6.09 -18.90 11.16
CA THR A 129 -7.39 -19.36 10.65
C THR A 129 -8.50 -18.36 10.97
N ALA A 130 -8.54 -17.83 12.20
CA ALA A 130 -9.51 -16.83 12.61
C ALA A 130 -9.39 -15.53 11.80
N MET A 131 -8.16 -15.05 11.56
CA MET A 131 -7.92 -13.85 10.73
C MET A 131 -8.28 -14.06 9.26
N TRP A 132 -7.85 -15.18 8.68
CA TRP A 132 -8.21 -15.53 7.30
C TRP A 132 -9.73 -15.61 7.12
N ARG A 133 -10.44 -16.20 8.09
CA ARG A 133 -11.90 -16.28 8.09
C ARG A 133 -12.55 -14.90 8.05
N GLN A 134 -12.05 -13.94 8.85
CA GLN A 134 -12.56 -12.57 8.84
C GLN A 134 -12.36 -11.92 7.47
N ILE A 135 -11.17 -12.05 6.88
CA ILE A 135 -10.83 -11.49 5.56
C ILE A 135 -11.76 -12.06 4.48
N ILE A 136 -11.93 -13.38 4.45
CA ILE A 136 -12.78 -14.03 3.44
C ILE A 136 -14.26 -13.70 3.64
N THR A 137 -14.74 -13.66 4.88
CA THR A 137 -16.13 -13.27 5.17
C THR A 137 -16.39 -11.84 4.68
N ALA A 138 -15.47 -10.91 4.94
CA ALA A 138 -15.56 -9.53 4.44
C ALA A 138 -15.55 -9.47 2.90
N LYS A 139 -14.67 -10.24 2.24
CA LYS A 139 -14.62 -10.33 0.78
C LYS A 139 -15.95 -10.79 0.18
N VAL A 140 -16.52 -11.87 0.71
CA VAL A 140 -17.78 -12.44 0.21
C VAL A 140 -18.96 -11.48 0.45
N ARG A 141 -19.00 -10.82 1.61
CA ARG A 141 -19.98 -9.76 1.89
C ARG A 141 -19.89 -8.61 0.89
N ASN A 142 -18.67 -8.14 0.59
CA ASN A 142 -18.45 -7.09 -0.41
C ASN A 142 -18.85 -7.53 -1.82
N GLN A 143 -18.62 -8.79 -2.19
CA GLN A 143 -19.09 -9.34 -3.47
C GLN A 143 -20.61 -9.40 -3.55
N ALA A 144 -21.30 -9.82 -2.48
CA ALA A 144 -22.75 -9.82 -2.41
C ALA A 144 -23.32 -8.40 -2.52
N ALA A 145 -22.73 -7.43 -1.79
CA ALA A 145 -23.11 -6.02 -1.86
C ALA A 145 -22.95 -5.47 -3.28
N ASN A 146 -21.82 -5.75 -3.95
CA ASN A 146 -21.61 -5.33 -5.34
C ASN A 146 -22.67 -5.92 -6.30
N LEU A 147 -23.03 -7.19 -6.15
CA LEU A 147 -24.09 -7.80 -6.96
C LEU A 147 -25.47 -7.20 -6.65
N ALA A 148 -25.76 -6.89 -5.38
CA ALA A 148 -26.98 -6.20 -5.00
C ALA A 148 -27.06 -4.80 -5.65
N HIS A 149 -25.95 -4.05 -5.67
CA HIS A 149 -25.85 -2.77 -6.39
C HIS A 149 -26.11 -2.92 -7.90
N LEU A 150 -25.63 -4.00 -8.50
CA LEU A 150 -25.88 -4.34 -9.90
C LEU A 150 -27.27 -4.99 -10.15
N LYS A 151 -28.13 -5.07 -9.12
CA LYS A 151 -29.47 -5.71 -9.16
C LYS A 151 -29.44 -7.17 -9.66
N ARG A 152 -28.38 -7.90 -9.30
CA ARG A 152 -28.22 -9.33 -9.59
C ARG A 152 -28.49 -10.18 -8.34
N ALA A 153 -28.80 -11.45 -8.56
CA ALA A 153 -28.98 -12.42 -7.48
C ALA A 153 -27.69 -12.54 -6.64
N HIS A 154 -27.82 -12.39 -5.32
CA HIS A 154 -26.70 -12.36 -4.37
C HIS A 154 -26.97 -13.17 -3.09
N THR A 155 -28.17 -13.75 -2.96
CA THR A 155 -28.62 -14.51 -1.77
C THR A 155 -27.74 -15.72 -1.45
N LEU A 156 -27.16 -16.35 -2.47
CA LEU A 156 -26.23 -17.45 -2.27
C LEU A 156 -24.93 -17.00 -1.57
N LEU A 157 -24.40 -15.83 -1.94
CA LEU A 157 -23.16 -15.32 -1.34
C LEU A 157 -23.38 -14.85 0.10
N THR A 158 -24.57 -14.32 0.44
CA THR A 158 -24.90 -14.00 1.84
C THR A 158 -24.92 -15.26 2.70
N THR A 159 -25.51 -16.35 2.22
CA THR A 159 -25.47 -17.64 2.93
C THR A 159 -24.04 -18.20 3.03
N ILE A 160 -23.21 -18.05 1.99
CA ILE A 160 -21.79 -18.46 2.07
C ILE A 160 -21.04 -17.65 3.13
N ALA A 161 -21.27 -16.34 3.21
CA ALA A 161 -20.64 -15.48 4.21
C ALA A 161 -20.99 -15.91 5.65
N GLU A 162 -22.26 -16.22 5.91
CA GLU A 162 -22.72 -16.74 7.22
C GLU A 162 -22.04 -18.07 7.57
N ARG A 163 -21.90 -18.98 6.61
CA ARG A 163 -21.18 -20.25 6.81
C ARG A 163 -19.69 -20.04 7.07
N CYS A 164 -19.07 -19.09 6.38
CA CYS A 164 -17.68 -18.72 6.63
C CYS A 164 -17.51 -18.21 8.06
N GLU A 165 -18.43 -17.40 8.56
CA GLU A 165 -18.39 -16.83 9.92
C GLU A 165 -18.55 -17.90 11.01
N GLN A 166 -19.48 -18.84 10.83
CA GLN A 166 -19.77 -19.91 11.80
C GLN A 166 -18.60 -20.90 12.00
N GLY A 167 -17.64 -20.95 11.07
CA GLY A 167 -16.48 -21.82 11.16
C GLY A 167 -16.82 -23.26 10.80
N SER A 168 -16.45 -23.69 9.60
CA SER A 168 -16.55 -25.09 9.19
C SER A 168 -15.56 -25.95 9.98
N THR A 169 -16.06 -26.91 10.75
CA THR A 169 -15.28 -27.94 11.46
C THR A 169 -14.46 -28.84 10.52
N ARG A 170 -14.66 -28.72 9.19
CA ARG A 170 -14.11 -29.64 8.17
C ARG A 170 -12.96 -29.04 7.34
N ALA A 171 -12.76 -27.72 7.37
CA ALA A 171 -11.84 -27.01 6.45
C ALA A 171 -10.49 -26.61 7.08
N SER A 172 -10.28 -26.85 8.38
CA SER A 172 -9.06 -26.44 9.10
C SER A 172 -7.82 -27.31 8.81
N ARG A 173 -7.94 -28.42 8.07
CA ARG A 173 -6.83 -29.38 7.85
C ARG A 173 -6.01 -29.19 6.58
N VAL A 174 -6.38 -28.29 5.65
CA VAL A 174 -5.80 -28.31 4.29
C VAL A 174 -4.98 -27.06 3.95
N LEU A 175 -5.06 -25.98 4.73
CA LEU A 175 -4.45 -24.69 4.34
C LEU A 175 -3.19 -24.29 5.11
N PHE A 176 -2.78 -25.03 6.15
CA PHE A 176 -1.65 -24.63 6.99
C PHE A 176 -0.61 -25.73 7.28
N ASP A 177 -0.73 -26.92 6.69
CA ASP A 177 0.23 -28.03 6.83
C ASP A 177 1.27 -28.07 5.68
N ALA A 178 1.61 -26.93 5.08
CA ALA A 178 2.64 -26.79 4.04
C ALA A 178 3.77 -25.86 4.48
#